data_AF-A0AAV1WBH7-F1
#
_entry.id   AF-A0AAV1WBH7-F1
#
_cell.length_a   1.000
_cell.length_b   1.000
_cell.length_c   1.000
_cell.angle_alpha   90.00
_cell.angle_beta   90.00
_cell.angle_gamma   90.00
#
_symmetry.space_group_name_H-M   'P 1'
#
loop_
_entity.id
_entity.type
_entity.pdbx_description
1 polymer ?
#
loop_
_entity_poly.entity_id
_entity_poly.type
_entity_poly.pdbx_seq_one_letter_code
_entity_poly.pdbx_strand_id
1 'polypeptide(L)'
;MQEQLKNKLIVENSLLCDGQFFHVLYFAHILNLIVQEGLKVTRDTLYKIRESIKYVRGSKGRMLKFEVCLEKIGGVDTSIGLCLYVPTRWNSTYLMLESTLKYKHVFEKLHMYDDNYKFSPWIEE
;
A
#
# COMPACT_ATOMS: atom_id res chain seq x y z
N MET A 1 14.83 4.19 24.42
CA MET A 1 13.67 3.30 24.64
C MET A 1 14.07 1.84 24.79
N GLN A 2 14.56 1.13 23.76
CA GLN A 2 14.99 -0.28 23.91
C GLN A 2 16.11 -0.45 24.95
N GLU A 3 17.18 0.34 24.88
CA GLU A 3 18.27 0.29 25.87
C GLU A 3 17.83 0.64 27.30
N GLN A 4 16.94 1.62 27.46
CA GLN A 4 16.41 1.99 28.76
C GLN A 4 15.54 0.88 29.37
N LEU A 5 14.71 0.23 28.54
CA LEU A 5 13.90 -0.91 28.95
C LEU A 5 14.78 -2.14 29.25
N LYS A 6 15.79 -2.38 28.41
CA LYS A 6 16.77 -3.45 28.58
C LYS A 6 17.50 -3.31 29.92
N ASN A 7 18.07 -2.13 30.18
CA ASN A 7 18.78 -1.86 31.42
C ASN A 7 17.88 -2.00 32.66
N LYS A 8 16.63 -1.53 32.58
CA LYS A 8 15.67 -1.72 33.67
C LYS A 8 15.39 -3.21 33.94
N LEU A 9 15.13 -3.99 32.89
CA LEU A 9 14.81 -5.41 33.01
C LEU A 9 16.03 -6.28 33.42
N ILE A 10 17.25 -5.84 33.08
CA ILE A 10 18.50 -6.45 33.59
C ILE A 10 18.61 -6.21 35.11
N VAL A 11 18.36 -4.98 35.58
CA VAL A 11 18.36 -4.66 37.02
C VAL A 11 17.31 -5.46 37.78
N GLU A 12 16.15 -5.69 37.17
CA GLU A 12 15.07 -6.53 37.71
C GLU A 12 15.34 -8.05 37.55
N ASN A 13 16.51 -8.44 37.05
CA ASN A 13 16.92 -9.84 36.79
C ASN A 13 15.87 -10.64 35.98
N SER A 14 15.15 -9.94 35.11
CA SER A 14 13.98 -10.44 34.38
C SER A 14 14.31 -10.89 32.96
N LEU A 15 15.59 -10.83 32.56
CA LEU A 15 16.08 -11.20 31.24
C LEU A 15 17.11 -12.32 31.32
N LEU A 16 16.97 -13.31 30.46
CA LEU A 16 17.95 -14.38 30.26
C LEU A 16 19.26 -13.82 29.68
N CYS A 17 20.38 -14.37 30.13
CA CYS A 17 21.73 -14.07 29.61
C CYS A 17 22.02 -12.56 29.57
N ASP A 18 21.70 -11.82 30.63
CA ASP A 18 21.93 -10.37 30.74
C ASP A 18 21.36 -9.55 29.56
N GLY A 19 20.27 -10.03 28.97
CA GLY A 19 19.63 -9.39 27.83
C GLY A 19 20.47 -9.41 26.54
N GLN A 20 21.43 -10.33 26.42
CA GLN A 20 22.25 -10.50 25.20
C GLN A 20 21.38 -10.73 23.95
N PHE A 21 20.19 -11.31 24.12
CA PHE A 21 19.20 -11.54 23.06
C PHE A 21 17.97 -10.64 23.14
N PHE A 22 17.97 -9.63 24.01
CA PHE A 22 16.82 -8.76 24.21
C PHE A 22 16.69 -7.74 23.07
N HIS A 23 15.86 -8.08 22.10
CA HIS A 23 15.43 -7.19 21.03
C HIS A 23 13.96 -6.83 21.21
N VAL A 24 13.69 -5.55 21.37
CA VAL A 24 12.31 -5.04 21.26
C VAL A 24 12.02 -4.92 19.78
N LEU A 25 11.34 -5.92 19.22
CA LEU A 25 10.68 -5.74 17.94
C LEU A 25 9.71 -4.58 18.11
N TYR A 26 9.98 -3.48 17.41
CA TYR A 26 9.12 -2.30 17.41
C TYR A 26 7.70 -2.81 17.16
N PHE A 27 6.72 -2.47 18.00
CA PHE A 27 5.33 -2.91 17.85
C PHE A 27 4.81 -2.70 16.41
N ALA A 28 5.30 -1.65 15.74
CA ALA A 28 5.08 -1.38 14.32
C ALA A 28 5.54 -2.50 13.37
N HIS A 29 6.66 -3.18 13.66
CA HIS A 29 7.15 -4.31 12.88
C HIS A 29 6.24 -5.54 13.01
N ILE A 30 5.83 -5.88 14.24
CA ILE A 30 4.87 -6.98 14.49
C ILE A 30 3.53 -6.67 13.83
N LEU A 31 3.03 -5.44 13.97
CA LEU A 31 1.81 -4.98 13.31
C LEU A 31 1.93 -5.08 11.78
N ASN A 32 3.06 -4.66 11.21
CA ASN A 32 3.30 -4.80 9.77
C ASN A 32 3.27 -6.28 9.34
N LEU A 33 3.89 -7.20 10.10
CA LEU A 33 3.83 -8.64 9.78
C LEU A 33 2.38 -9.16 9.80
N ILE A 34 1.61 -8.84 10.84
CA ILE A 34 0.18 -9.24 10.94
C ILE A 34 -0.62 -8.70 9.75
N VAL A 35 -0.44 -7.42 9.42
CA VAL A 35 -1.13 -6.78 8.30
C VAL A 35 -0.75 -7.45 6.97
N GLN A 36 0.54 -7.72 6.73
CA GLN A 36 0.99 -8.38 5.50
C GLN A 36 0.43 -9.80 5.36
N GLU A 37 0.33 -10.56 6.46
CA GLU A 37 -0.32 -11.86 6.46
C GLU A 37 -1.82 -11.75 6.17
N GLY A 38 -2.53 -10.82 6.80
CA GLY A 38 -3.96 -10.59 6.54
C GLY A 38 -4.26 -10.19 5.09
N LEU A 39 -3.37 -9.38 4.48
CA LEU A 39 -3.48 -8.95 3.09
C LEU A 39 -3.32 -10.09 2.07
N LYS A 40 -2.79 -11.26 2.47
CA LYS A 40 -2.69 -12.42 1.56
C LYS A 40 -4.05 -12.92 1.10
N VAL A 41 -5.11 -12.75 1.91
CA VAL A 41 -6.49 -13.14 1.54
C VAL A 41 -6.98 -12.35 0.32
N THR A 42 -6.51 -11.12 0.14
CA THR A 42 -6.88 -10.23 -0.97
C THR A 42 -5.73 -10.03 -1.95
N ARG A 43 -4.84 -11.03 -2.09
CA ARG A 43 -3.60 -10.92 -2.87
C ARG A 43 -3.86 -10.52 -4.33
N ASP A 44 -4.86 -11.10 -4.96
CA ASP A 44 -5.14 -10.88 -6.39
C ASP A 44 -5.67 -9.48 -6.65
N THR A 45 -6.60 -9.00 -5.81
CA THR A 45 -7.09 -7.61 -5.85
C THR A 45 -5.95 -6.62 -5.61
N LEU A 46 -5.10 -6.88 -4.62
CA LEU A 46 -3.92 -6.04 -4.36
C LEU A 46 -2.95 -6.02 -5.53
N TYR A 47 -2.77 -7.15 -6.20
CA TYR A 47 -1.96 -7.23 -7.42
C TYR A 47 -2.56 -6.38 -8.53
N LYS A 48 -3.87 -6.52 -8.83
CA LYS A 48 -4.57 -5.69 -9.82
C LYS A 48 -4.47 -4.19 -9.53
N ILE A 49 -4.59 -3.78 -8.27
CA ILE A 49 -4.40 -2.37 -7.84
C ILE A 49 -2.97 -1.91 -8.13
N ARG A 50 -1.96 -2.69 -7.72
CA ARG A 50 -0.55 -2.36 -7.94
C ARG A 50 -0.25 -2.19 -9.44
N GLU A 51 -0.71 -3.13 -10.25
CA GLU A 51 -0.50 -3.09 -11.70
C GLU A 51 -1.28 -1.95 -12.37
N SER A 52 -2.47 -1.61 -11.88
CA SER A 52 -3.22 -0.44 -12.36
C SER A 52 -2.46 0.87 -12.18
N ILE A 53 -1.93 1.10 -10.98
CA ILE A 53 -1.18 2.33 -10.69
C ILE A 53 0.13 2.36 -11.49
N LYS A 54 0.84 1.23 -11.57
CA LYS A 54 2.04 1.11 -12.41
C LYS A 54 1.74 1.36 -13.88
N TYR A 55 0.61 0.86 -14.38
CA TYR A 55 0.19 1.05 -15.76
C TYR A 55 0.03 2.55 -16.07
N VAL A 56 -0.81 3.25 -15.28
CA VAL A 56 -1.08 4.68 -15.45
C VAL A 56 0.21 5.50 -15.35
N ARG A 57 1.02 5.25 -14.31
CA ARG A 57 2.26 5.99 -14.05
C ARG A 57 3.42 5.62 -14.97
N GLY A 58 3.31 4.52 -15.71
CA GLY A 58 4.40 3.97 -16.53
C GLY A 58 4.72 4.80 -17.77
N SER A 59 3.82 5.68 -18.22
CA SER A 59 4.10 6.58 -19.35
C SER A 59 3.23 7.84 -19.32
N LYS A 60 3.72 8.92 -19.94
CA LYS A 60 2.93 10.15 -20.12
C LYS A 60 1.63 9.91 -20.90
N GLY A 61 1.66 9.06 -21.94
CA GLY A 61 0.47 8.76 -22.74
C GLY A 61 -0.64 8.07 -21.93
N ARG A 62 -0.29 7.11 -21.07
CA ARG A 62 -1.26 6.45 -20.18
C ARG A 62 -1.79 7.38 -19.11
N MET A 63 -0.94 8.26 -18.57
CA MET A 63 -1.38 9.30 -17.63
C MET A 63 -2.39 10.26 -18.27
N LEU A 64 -2.14 10.71 -19.51
CA LEU A 64 -3.09 11.58 -20.23
C LEU A 64 -4.45 10.89 -20.44
N LYS A 65 -4.48 9.62 -20.82
CA LYS A 65 -5.74 8.86 -20.94
C LYS A 65 -6.48 8.75 -19.61
N PHE A 66 -5.74 8.55 -18.52
CA PHE A 66 -6.29 8.54 -17.17
C PHE A 66 -6.88 9.91 -16.77
N GLU A 67 -6.18 11.01 -17.07
CA GLU A 67 -6.66 12.37 -16.84
C GLU A 67 -7.92 12.69 -17.65
N VAL A 68 -7.98 12.28 -18.91
CA VAL A 68 -9.19 12.41 -19.74
C VAL A 68 -10.37 11.63 -19.14
N CYS A 69 -10.14 10.40 -18.67
CA CYS A 69 -11.17 9.61 -17.99
C CYS A 69 -11.64 10.30 -16.70
N LEU A 70 -10.70 10.80 -15.90
CA LEU A 70 -10.94 11.54 -14.66
C LEU A 70 -11.80 12.79 -14.88
N GLU A 71 -11.47 13.59 -15.90
CA GLU A 71 -12.25 14.77 -16.29
C GLU A 71 -13.68 14.42 -16.71
N LYS A 72 -13.87 13.31 -17.43
CA LYS A 72 -15.20 12.86 -17.88
C LYS A 72 -16.07 12.32 -16.75
N ILE A 73 -15.47 11.69 -15.75
CA ILE A 73 -16.18 11.21 -14.57
C ILE A 73 -16.57 12.39 -13.66
N GLY A 74 -15.65 13.33 -13.45
CA GLY A 74 -15.87 14.50 -12.60
C GLY A 74 -16.07 14.15 -11.12
N GLY A 75 -16.05 15.18 -10.25
CA GLY A 75 -16.36 15.02 -8.82
C GLY A 75 -15.37 14.19 -8.00
N VAL A 76 -14.19 13.88 -8.55
CA VAL A 76 -13.13 13.15 -7.85
C VAL A 76 -12.19 14.14 -7.18
N ASP A 77 -11.94 13.97 -5.89
CA ASP A 77 -10.95 14.74 -5.15
C ASP A 77 -9.52 14.33 -5.55
N THR A 78 -8.81 15.23 -6.22
CA THR A 78 -7.44 15.03 -6.71
C THR A 78 -6.37 15.55 -5.76
N SER A 79 -6.72 15.90 -4.51
CA SER A 79 -5.76 16.39 -3.50
C SER A 79 -4.66 15.37 -3.18
N ILE A 80 -4.96 14.07 -3.33
CA ILE A 80 -4.01 12.98 -3.10
C ILE A 80 -3.71 12.31 -4.44
N GLY A 81 -2.46 12.43 -4.91
CA GLY A 81 -2.02 11.72 -6.11
C GLY A 81 -1.89 10.20 -5.92
N LEU A 82 -1.92 9.47 -7.04
CA LEU A 82 -1.75 8.01 -7.05
C LEU A 82 -0.43 7.58 -6.42
N CYS A 83 -0.48 6.83 -5.32
CA CYS A 83 0.71 6.39 -4.60
C CYS A 83 1.18 5.01 -5.07
N LEU A 84 2.47 4.88 -5.39
CA LEU A 84 3.07 3.59 -5.74
C LEU A 84 3.31 2.75 -4.49
N TYR A 85 3.09 1.45 -4.63
CA TYR A 85 3.51 0.47 -3.62
C TYR A 85 5.04 0.41 -3.50
N VAL A 86 5.54 0.40 -2.26
CA VAL A 86 6.97 0.29 -1.95
C VAL A 86 7.15 -0.77 -0.85
N PRO A 87 7.61 -1.99 -1.19
CA PRO A 87 7.64 -3.12 -0.25
C PRO A 87 8.37 -2.85 1.07
N THR A 88 9.41 -2.02 1.02
CA THR A 88 10.27 -1.70 2.18
C THR A 88 9.70 -0.60 3.08
N ARG A 89 8.60 0.06 2.70
CA ARG A 89 7.97 1.15 3.46
C ARG A 89 6.66 0.69 4.08
N TRP A 90 6.59 0.67 5.41
CA TRP A 90 5.51 0.08 6.21
C TRP A 90 4.10 0.63 5.90
N ASN A 91 3.97 1.91 5.56
CA ASN A 91 2.69 2.55 5.26
C ASN A 91 2.36 2.59 3.75
N SER A 92 3.20 2.03 2.88
CA SER A 92 3.02 2.19 1.43
C SER A 92 1.75 1.49 0.91
N THR A 93 1.40 0.31 1.45
CA THR A 93 0.16 -0.37 1.09
C THR A 93 -1.05 0.47 1.46
N TYR A 94 -1.06 1.07 2.66
CA TYR A 94 -2.13 1.94 3.11
C TYR A 94 -2.31 3.14 2.17
N LEU A 95 -1.23 3.88 1.89
CA LEU A 95 -1.29 5.06 1.01
C LEU A 95 -1.69 4.71 -0.43
N MET A 96 -1.22 3.56 -0.93
CA MET A 96 -1.63 3.03 -2.24
C MET A 96 -3.13 2.77 -2.26
N LEU A 97 -3.67 2.09 -1.26
CA LEU A 97 -5.09 1.77 -1.17
C LEU A 97 -5.95 3.04 -1.01
N GLU A 98 -5.56 3.92 -0.09
CA GLU A 98 -6.24 5.20 0.17
C GLU A 98 -6.34 6.05 -1.10
N SER A 99 -5.23 6.22 -1.82
CA SER A 99 -5.24 6.94 -3.09
C SER A 99 -6.08 6.22 -4.16
N THR A 100 -5.91 4.90 -4.32
CA THR A 100 -6.67 4.13 -5.34
C THR A 100 -8.18 4.22 -5.13
N LEU A 101 -8.64 4.18 -3.88
CA LEU A 101 -10.07 4.25 -3.55
C LEU A 101 -10.69 5.58 -3.98
N LYS A 102 -9.96 6.70 -3.90
CA LYS A 102 -10.43 8.00 -4.42
C LYS A 102 -10.68 7.96 -5.93
N TYR A 103 -9.86 7.22 -6.66
CA TYR A 103 -9.95 7.08 -8.11
C TYR A 103 -10.69 5.81 -8.56
N LYS A 104 -11.46 5.16 -7.66
CA LYS A 104 -12.13 3.87 -7.92
C LYS A 104 -12.89 3.87 -9.26
N HIS A 105 -13.80 4.83 -9.44
CA HIS A 105 -14.62 4.92 -10.65
C HIS A 105 -13.81 5.21 -11.92
N VAL A 106 -12.66 5.88 -11.78
CA VAL A 106 -11.73 6.13 -12.89
C VAL A 106 -11.09 4.82 -13.33
N PHE A 107 -10.59 4.01 -12.39
CA PHE A 107 -10.04 2.70 -12.70
C PHE A 107 -11.08 1.69 -13.21
N GLU A 108 -12.34 1.80 -12.77
CA GLU A 108 -13.44 1.00 -13.33
C GLU A 108 -13.66 1.31 -14.82
N LYS A 109 -13.65 2.59 -15.21
CA LYS A 109 -13.97 3.02 -16.59
C LYS A 109 -12.77 3.21 -17.51
N LEU A 110 -11.53 3.13 -17.00
CA LEU A 110 -10.32 3.41 -17.78
C LEU A 110 -10.19 2.55 -19.04
N HIS A 111 -10.70 1.31 -19.02
CA HIS A 111 -10.69 0.42 -20.18
C HIS A 111 -11.46 0.99 -21.39
N MET A 112 -12.44 1.88 -21.17
CA MET A 112 -13.19 2.57 -22.23
C MET A 112 -12.37 3.67 -22.94
N TYR A 113 -11.26 4.09 -22.32
CA TYR A 113 -10.36 5.15 -22.81
C TYR A 113 -9.00 4.60 -23.27
N ASP A 114 -8.65 3.38 -22.83
CA ASP A 114 -7.43 2.70 -23.20
C ASP A 114 -7.64 1.19 -23.31
N ASP A 115 -7.78 0.69 -24.53
CA ASP A 115 -7.97 -0.75 -24.81
C ASP A 115 -6.82 -1.63 -24.29
N ASN A 116 -5.65 -1.03 -24.02
CA ASN A 116 -4.51 -1.74 -23.46
C ASN A 116 -4.57 -1.90 -21.93
N TYR A 117 -5.53 -1.27 -21.25
CA TYR A 117 -5.69 -1.36 -19.80
C TYR A 117 -6.48 -2.63 -19.42
N LYS A 118 -5.80 -3.57 -18.76
CA LYS A 118 -6.34 -4.91 -18.41
C LYS A 118 -6.38 -5.20 -16.91
N PHE A 119 -6.02 -4.23 -16.07
CA PHE A 119 -5.76 -4.47 -14.65
C PHE A 119 -6.87 -3.97 -13.73
N SER A 120 -8.08 -3.75 -14.25
CA SER A 120 -9.16 -3.18 -13.43
C SER A 120 -9.39 -4.01 -12.17
N PRO A 121 -9.22 -3.44 -10.96
CA PRO A 121 -9.34 -4.20 -9.71
C PRO A 121 -10.77 -4.63 -9.38
N TRP A 122 -11.75 -4.04 -10.06
CA TRP A 122 -13.16 -4.06 -9.68
C TRP A 122 -14.05 -4.70 -10.76
N ILE A 123 -13.46 -5.08 -11.89
CA ILE A 123 -14.13 -5.87 -12.92
C ILE A 123 -13.76 -7.33 -12.64
N GLU A 124 -14.78 -8.12 -12.29
CA GLU A 124 -14.68 -9.58 -12.27
C GLU A 124 -14.59 -10.08 -13.71
N GLU A 125 -13.64 -10.99 -13.96
CA GLU A 125 -13.48 -11.67 -15.26
C GLU A 125 -14.58 -12.70 -15.47
#